data_AF-A0A7W9G5J3-F1
#
_entry.id   AF-A0A7W9G5J3-F1
#
_cell.length_a   1.000
_cell.length_b   1.000
_cell.length_c   1.000
_cell.angle_alpha   90.00
_cell.angle_beta   90.00
_cell.angle_gamma   90.00
#
_symmetry.space_group_name_H-M   'P 1'
#
loop_
_entity.id
_entity.type
_entity.pdbx_description
1 polymer ?
#
loop_
_entity_poly.entity_id
_entity_poly.type
_entity_poly.pdbx_seq_one_letter_code
_entity_poly.pdbx_strand_id
1 'polypeptide(L)' 'MNALAYPEVLGKAYAEMAGQVAAGELRVVRGGDYPMSDVRRAHADLRGRRTVSKLVLGPAR' A
#
# COMPACT_ATOMS: atom_id res chain seq x y z
N MET A 1 -7.26 0.20 18.96
CA MET A 1 -8.23 1.02 18.19
C MET A 1 -8.26 0.49 16.76
N ASN A 2 -9.39 -0.05 16.30
CA ASN A 2 -9.56 -0.56 14.94
C ASN A 2 -10.20 0.55 14.08
N ALA A 3 -9.41 1.27 13.28
CA ALA A 3 -9.92 2.35 12.44
C ALA A 3 -10.99 1.85 11.44
N LEU A 4 -10.89 0.60 10.98
CA LEU A 4 -11.85 0.02 10.03
C LEU A 4 -13.28 -0.10 10.59
N ALA A 5 -13.45 -0.01 11.91
CA ALA A 5 -14.76 0.01 12.55
C ALA A 5 -15.47 1.38 12.48
N TYR A 6 -14.79 2.43 12.00
CA TYR A 6 -15.26 3.82 11.98
C TYR A 6 -15.19 4.37 10.54
N PRO A 7 -16.16 4.00 9.68
CA PRO A 7 -16.13 4.33 8.26
C PRO A 7 -16.11 5.85 7.99
N GLU A 8 -16.73 6.65 8.84
CA GLU A 8 -16.73 8.12 8.76
C GLU A 8 -15.34 8.71 8.99
N VAL A 9 -14.59 8.17 9.96
CA VAL A 9 -13.20 8.58 10.24
C VAL A 9 -12.29 8.16 9.09
N LEU A 10 -12.47 6.93 8.59
CA LEU A 10 -11.73 6.47 7.41
C LEU A 10 -12.01 7.36 6.20
N GLY A 11 -13.29 7.62 5.89
CA GLY A 11 -13.69 8.40 4.72
C GLY A 11 -13.05 9.78 4.71
N LYS A 12 -13.04 10.47 5.85
CA LYS A 12 -12.37 11.77 6.00
C LYS A 12 -10.86 11.65 5.75
N ALA A 13 -10.19 10.71 6.40
CA ALA A 13 -8.74 10.54 6.25
C ALA A 13 -8.33 10.19 4.80
N TYR A 14 -9.11 9.35 4.12
CA TYR A 14 -8.87 8.99 2.72
C TYR A 14 -9.14 10.17 1.78
N ALA A 15 -10.15 11.00 2.04
CA ALA A 15 -10.42 12.19 1.24
C ALA A 15 -9.28 13.22 1.35
N GLU A 16 -8.77 13.46 2.56
CA GLU A 16 -7.62 14.34 2.79
C GLU A 16 -6.35 13.81 2.08
N MET A 17 -6.05 12.51 2.24
CA MET A 17 -4.93 11.86 1.55
C MET A 17 -5.06 11.95 0.03
N ALA A 18 -6.26 11.70 -0.52
CA ALA A 18 -6.52 11.81 -1.96
C ALA A 18 -6.29 13.23 -2.47
N GLY A 19 -6.66 14.26 -1.70
CA GLY A 19 -6.36 15.66 -2.00
C GLY A 19 -4.86 15.91 -2.12
N GLN A 20 -4.05 15.37 -1.19
CA GLN A 20 -2.58 15.50 -1.25
C GLN A 20 -1.97 14.78 -2.45
N VAL A 21 -2.51 13.61 -2.83
CA VAL A 21 -2.07 12.89 -4.04
C VAL A 21 -2.41 13.69 -5.29
N ALA A 22 -3.63 14.23 -5.38
CA ALA A 22 -4.07 15.04 -6.52
C ALA A 22 -3.24 16.33 -6.65
N ALA A 23 -2.84 16.93 -5.53
CA ALA A 23 -1.97 18.10 -5.48
C ALA A 23 -0.48 17.79 -5.78
N GLY A 24 -0.08 16.51 -5.86
CA GLY A 24 1.31 16.10 -6.08
C GLY A 24 2.22 16.17 -4.85
N GLU A 25 1.65 16.55 -3.70
CA GLU A 25 2.34 16.65 -2.40
C GLU A 25 2.61 15.26 -1.79
N LEU A 26 1.72 14.31 -2.05
CA LEU A 26 1.89 12.92 -1.66
C LEU A 26 2.12 12.04 -2.89
N ARG A 27 3.23 11.29 -2.89
CA ARG A 27 3.61 10.40 -3.99
C ARG A 27 3.89 9.00 -3.46
N VAL A 28 3.39 7.98 -4.18
CA VAL A 28 3.72 6.59 -3.86
C VAL A 28 5.10 6.27 -4.41
N VAL A 29 6.01 5.83 -3.53
CA VAL A 29 7.25 5.21 -3.95
C VAL A 29 7.00 3.73 -4.17
N ARG A 30 7.12 3.26 -5.42
CA ARG A 30 7.04 1.83 -5.74
C ARG A 30 8.29 1.13 -5.26
N GLY A 31 8.08 0.12 -4.41
CA GLY A 31 9.12 -0.70 -3.79
C GLY A 31 9.50 -1.95 -4.57
N GLY A 32 8.67 -2.32 -5.54
CA GLY A 32 8.79 -3.53 -6.33
C GLY A 32 7.44 -4.20 -6.56
N ASP A 33 7.35 -4.89 -7.68
CA ASP A 33 6.17 -5.65 -8.06
C ASP A 33 6.49 -7.15 -7.93
N TYR A 34 5.58 -7.90 -7.33
CA TYR A 34 5.63 -9.35 -7.29
C TYR A 34 4.44 -9.89 -8.07
N PRO A 35 4.59 -10.97 -8.84
CA PRO A 35 3.42 -11.64 -9.37
C PRO A 35 2.59 -12.25 -8.24
N MET A 36 1.29 -12.43 -8.47
CA MET A 36 0.40 -13.09 -7.51
C MET A 36 0.84 -14.53 -7.19
N SER A 37 1.56 -15.18 -8.10
CA SER A 37 2.16 -16.50 -7.90
C SER A 37 3.23 -16.49 -6.78
N ASP A 38 3.86 -15.34 -6.51
CA ASP A 38 4.98 -15.17 -5.58
C ASP A 38 4.58 -14.53 -4.24
N VAL A 39 3.28 -14.52 -3.87
CA VAL A 39 2.78 -13.91 -2.62
C VAL A 39 3.58 -14.36 -1.38
N ARG A 40 3.93 -15.65 -1.30
CA ARG A 40 4.73 -16.19 -0.19
C ARG A 40 6.10 -15.49 -0.10
N ARG A 41 6.75 -15.29 -1.23
CA ARG A 41 8.05 -14.62 -1.32
C ARG A 41 7.92 -13.15 -0.95
N ALA A 42 6.92 -12.45 -1.49
CA ALA A 42 6.63 -11.06 -1.15
C ALA A 42 6.49 -10.86 0.37
N HIS A 43 5.75 -11.74 1.05
CA HIS A 43 5.64 -11.71 2.52
C HIS A 43 6.94 -12.04 3.25
N ALA A 44 7.72 -13.00 2.76
CA ALA A 44 9.01 -13.34 3.36
C ALA A 44 10.01 -12.18 3.27
N ASP A 45 10.05 -11.48 2.13
CA ASP A 45 10.90 -10.32 1.89
C ASP A 45 10.45 -9.10 2.70
N LEU A 46 9.14 -8.85 2.80
CA LEU A 46 8.55 -7.84 3.71
C LEU A 46 8.93 -8.10 5.17
N ARG A 47 8.71 -9.33 5.67
CA ARG A 47 8.99 -9.70 7.05
C ARG A 47 10.49 -9.66 7.35
N GLY A 48 11.31 -10.02 6.38
CA GLY A 48 12.76 -9.95 6.46
C GLY A 48 13.33 -8.53 6.33
N ARG A 49 12.47 -7.51 6.15
CA ARG A 49 12.87 -6.11 5.88
C ARG A 49 13.84 -5.98 4.71
N ARG A 50 13.67 -6.83 3.69
CA ARG A 50 14.48 -6.82 2.45
C ARG A 50 13.88 -5.95 1.34
N THR A 51 12.75 -5.30 1.62
CA THR A 51 12.04 -4.44 0.68
C THR A 51 12.03 -3.00 1.17
N VAL A 52 12.00 -2.06 0.25
CA VAL A 52 11.75 -0.64 0.53
C VAL A 52 10.39 -0.25 0.00
N SER A 53 9.74 0.74 0.61
CA SER A 53 8.52 1.36 0.08
C SER A 53 7.34 0.38 -0.15
N LYS A 54 6.39 0.75 -1.03
CA LYS A 54 5.14 -0.01 -1.24
C LYS A 54 5.32 -1.11 -2.28
N LEU A 55 5.05 -2.35 -1.90
CA LEU A 55 4.96 -3.49 -2.83
C LEU A 55 3.58 -3.61 -3.44
N VAL A 56 3.52 -4.06 -4.70
CA VAL A 56 2.29 -4.38 -5.41
C VAL A 56 2.31 -5.83 -5.86
N LEU A 57 1.16 -6.49 -5.74
CA LEU A 57 0.94 -7.81 -6.32
C LEU A 57 0.23 -7.64 -7.66
N GLY A 58 0.91 -8.03 -8.73
CA GLY A 58 0.34 -8.04 -10.07
C GLY A 58 -0.54 -9.26 -10.26
N PRO A 59 -1.75 -9.14 -10.84
CA PRO A 59 -2.63 -10.28 -11.12
C PRO A 59 -2.10 -11.16 -12.27
N ALA A 60 -1.21 -10.61 -13.12
CA ALA A 60 -0.50 -11.39 -14.13
C ALA A 60 0.56 -12.29 -13.47
N ARG A 61 0.78 -13.45 -14.08
CA ARG A 61 1.49 -14.60 -13.51
C ARG A 61 2.91 -14.30 -13.03
#